data_AF-A0A8X6GH72-F1
#
_entry.id   AF-A0A8X6GH72-F1
#
_cell.length_a   1.000
_cell.length_b   1.000
_cell.length_c   1.000
_cell.angle_alpha   90.00
_cell.angle_beta   90.00
_cell.angle_gamma   90.00
#
_symmetry.space_group_name_H-M   'P 1'
#
loop_
_entity.id
_entity.type
_entity.pdbx_description
1 polymer ?
#
loop_
_entity_poly.entity_id
_entity_poly.type
_entity_poly.pdbx_seq_one_letter_code
_entity_poly.pdbx_strand_id
1 'polypeptide(L)'
;MLSNCHEVKYAKVNRTMRDGSKEEFECPVAIEFYNKIMGGVDLEDQRANVYELNRKSCKWWKKSNFFRLLMSAVVNSWIAYIADLNIGRFT
;
A
#
# COMPACT_ATOMS: atom_id res chain seq x y z
N MET A 1 -9.89 -16.62 -3.29
CA MET A 1 -10.18 -15.38 -2.54
C MET A 1 -11.58 -15.51 -1.97
N LEU A 2 -11.77 -15.21 -0.69
CA LEU A 2 -13.07 -15.25 -0.03
C LEU A 2 -13.47 -13.81 0.30
N SER A 3 -14.74 -13.46 0.08
CA SER A 3 -15.27 -12.13 0.40
C SER A 3 -16.64 -12.30 1.05
N ASN A 4 -16.88 -11.55 2.14
CA ASN A 4 -18.16 -11.51 2.85
C ASN A 4 -19.00 -10.28 2.49
N CYS A 5 -18.40 -9.27 1.83
CA CYS A 5 -19.06 -8.01 1.52
C CYS A 5 -19.42 -7.85 0.04
N HIS A 6 -19.10 -8.84 -0.81
CA HIS A 6 -19.30 -8.76 -2.25
C HIS A 6 -20.28 -9.84 -2.71
N GLU A 7 -21.26 -9.45 -3.52
CA GLU A 7 -22.14 -10.37 -4.25
C GLU A 7 -21.38 -11.04 -5.41
N VAL A 8 -21.95 -12.11 -5.98
CA VAL A 8 -21.39 -12.82 -7.15
C VAL A 8 -21.60 -11.98 -8.41
N LYS A 9 -20.82 -10.91 -8.52
CA LYS A 9 -20.81 -9.97 -9.64
C LYS A 9 -19.45 -9.99 -10.33
N TYR A 10 -19.47 -9.75 -11.63
CA TYR A 10 -18.28 -9.67 -12.48
C TYR A 10 -18.04 -8.20 -12.89
N ALA A 11 -16.78 -7.78 -12.84
CA ALA A 11 -16.28 -6.50 -13.32
C ALA A 11 -15.32 -6.74 -14.50
N LYS A 12 -15.27 -5.75 -15.39
CA LYS A 12 -14.32 -5.71 -16.49
C LYS A 12 -13.01 -5.09 -16.01
N VAL A 13 -11.92 -5.85 -16.11
CA VAL A 13 -10.57 -5.40 -15.75
C VAL A 13 -9.66 -5.47 -16.97
N ASN A 14 -8.88 -4.42 -17.16
CA ASN A 14 -7.86 -4.41 -18.20
C ASN A 14 -6.64 -5.18 -17.71
N ARG A 15 -6.23 -6.19 -18.49
CA ARG A 15 -4.98 -6.93 -18.27
C ARG A 15 -4.02 -6.66 -19.42
N THR A 16 -2.76 -6.43 -19.07
CA THR A 16 -1.69 -6.34 -20.05
C THR A 16 -1.22 -7.75 -20.40
N MET A 17 -1.31 -8.09 -21.68
CA MET A 17 -0.80 -9.35 -22.22
C MET A 17 0.71 -9.32 -22.35
N ARG A 18 1.30 -10.51 -22.56
CA ARG A 18 2.75 -10.65 -22.79
C ARG A 18 3.23 -9.83 -23.98
N ASP A 19 2.36 -9.62 -24.97
CA ASP A 19 2.63 -8.86 -26.19
C ASP A 19 2.47 -7.34 -26.00
N GLY A 20 2.15 -6.89 -24.78
CA GLY A 20 1.97 -5.48 -24.44
C GLY A 20 0.60 -4.91 -24.79
N SER A 21 -0.26 -5.66 -25.48
CA SER A 21 -1.67 -5.30 -25.68
C SER A 21 -2.43 -5.29 -24.36
N LYS A 22 -3.41 -4.38 -24.24
CA LYS A 22 -4.34 -4.35 -23.11
C LYS A 22 -5.67 -4.94 -23.56
N GLU A 23 -6.08 -6.01 -22.90
CA GLU A 23 -7.33 -6.69 -23.18
C GLU A 23 -8.25 -6.64 -21.97
N GLU A 24 -9.55 -6.57 -22.23
CA GLU A 24 -10.59 -6.48 -21.21
C GLU A 24 -11.03 -7.90 -20.81
N PHE A 25 -10.87 -8.23 -19.53
CA PHE A 25 -11.22 -9.52 -18.95
C PHE A 25 -12.32 -9.38 -17.92
N GLU A 26 -13.24 -10.33 -17.90
CA GLU A 26 -14.20 -10.45 -16.81
C GLU A 26 -13.53 -11.09 -15.59
N CYS A 27 -13.58 -10.40 -14.45
CA CYS A 27 -13.15 -10.95 -13.18
C CYS A 27 -14.18 -10.64 -12.08
N PRO A 28 -14.30 -11.48 -11.05
CA PRO A 28 -15.17 -11.17 -9.92
C PRO A 28 -14.81 -9.83 -9.27
N VAL A 29 -15.82 -9.02 -8.91
CA VAL A 29 -15.63 -7.69 -8.28
C VAL A 29 -14.79 -7.79 -7.01
N ALA A 30 -14.93 -8.88 -6.25
CA ALA A 30 -14.12 -9.14 -5.06
C ALA A 30 -12.62 -9.15 -5.35
N ILE A 31 -12.20 -9.71 -6.50
CA ILE A 31 -10.81 -9.79 -6.91
C ILE A 31 -10.29 -8.42 -7.33
N GLU A 32 -11.08 -7.68 -8.11
CA GLU A 32 -10.75 -6.30 -8.48
C GLU A 32 -10.55 -5.42 -7.24
N PHE A 33 -11.49 -5.48 -6.29
CA PHE A 33 -11.45 -4.70 -5.06
C PHE A 33 -10.23 -5.02 -4.20
N TYR A 34 -9.94 -6.30 -4.01
CA TYR A 34 -8.74 -6.72 -3.29
C TYR A 34 -7.47 -6.21 -3.96
N ASN A 35 -7.32 -6.39 -5.28
CA ASN A 35 -6.13 -5.93 -6.00
C ASN A 35 -5.93 -4.41 -5.89
N LYS A 36 -7.00 -3.62 -5.78
CA LYS A 36 -6.91 -2.17 -5.57
C LYS A 36 -6.36 -1.79 -4.19
N ILE A 37 -6.60 -2.60 -3.16
CA ILE A 37 -6.33 -2.23 -1.75
C ILE A 37 -5.08 -2.92 -1.19
N MET A 38 -4.73 -4.11 -1.70
CA MET A 38 -3.69 -4.95 -1.13
C MET A 38 -2.30 -4.34 -0.99
N GLY A 39 -1.95 -3.39 -1.85
CA GLY A 39 -0.61 -2.78 -1.88
C GLY A 39 -0.31 -1.83 -0.72
N GLY A 40 -1.25 -1.59 0.21
CA GLY A 40 -1.06 -0.62 1.29
C GLY A 40 0.13 -0.94 2.21
N VAL A 41 0.31 -2.21 2.58
CA VAL A 41 1.40 -2.63 3.48
C VAL A 41 2.74 -2.60 2.75
N ASP A 42 2.81 -3.12 1.52
CA ASP A 42 4.03 -3.10 0.72
C ASP A 42 4.50 -1.67 0.42
N LEU A 43 3.55 -0.74 0.24
CA LEU A 43 3.84 0.68 0.04
C LEU A 43 4.41 1.33 1.30
N GLU A 44 3.93 0.96 2.49
CA GLU A 44 4.48 1.44 3.77
C GLU A 44 5.90 0.92 3.97
N ASP A 45 6.13 -0.37 3.73
CA ASP A 45 7.47 -0.96 3.85
C ASP A 45 8.44 -0.32 2.85
N GLN A 46 8.01 -0.10 1.61
CA GLN A 46 8.81 0.59 0.60
C GLN A 46 9.21 2.00 1.07
N ARG A 47 8.27 2.78 1.63
CA ARG A 47 8.54 4.13 2.14
C ARG A 47 9.46 4.11 3.35
N ALA A 48 9.28 3.16 4.27
CA ALA A 48 10.13 3.02 5.45
C ALA A 48 11.56 2.59 5.07
N ASN A 49 11.70 1.74 4.05
CA ASN A 49 12.97 1.19 3.58
C ASN A 49 13.86 2.24 2.89
N VAL A 50 13.27 3.18 2.13
CA VAL A 50 14.02 4.29 1.50
C VAL A 50 14.80 5.13 2.52
N TYR A 51 14.31 5.21 3.75
CA TYR A 51 14.93 5.97 4.84
C TYR A 51 15.51 5.08 5.94
N GLU A 52 15.82 3.81 5.64
CA GLU A 52 16.19 2.82 6.66
C GLU A 52 17.50 3.20 7.37
N LEU A 53 17.41 3.45 8.68
CA LEU A 53 18.55 3.71 9.55
C LEU A 53 19.26 2.40 9.90
N ASN A 54 20.06 1.88 8.97
CA ASN A 54 20.89 0.69 9.19
C ASN A 54 22.08 0.99 10.13
N ARG A 55 21.80 1.23 11.42
CA ARG A 55 22.81 1.32 12.47
C ARG A 55 23.21 -0.09 12.94
N LYS A 56 24.52 -0.36 12.96
CA LYS A 56 25.06 -1.58 13.58
C LYS A 56 24.72 -1.57 15.08
N SER A 57 23.95 -2.55 15.53
CA SER A 57 23.61 -2.74 16.94
C SER A 57 23.67 -4.21 17.31
N CYS A 58 24.29 -4.55 18.44
CA CYS A 58 24.37 -5.92 18.94
C CYS A 58 23.02 -6.44 19.48
N LYS A 59 22.05 -5.55 19.72
CA LYS A 59 20.73 -5.91 20.26
C LYS A 59 19.69 -5.90 19.13
N TRP A 60 19.16 -7.07 18.77
CA TRP A 60 18.20 -7.24 17.66
C TRP A 60 16.96 -6.36 17.79
N TRP A 61 16.40 -6.19 19.01
CA TRP A 61 15.21 -5.36 19.24
C TRP A 61 15.40 -3.89 18.89
N LYS A 62 16.62 -3.35 19.06
CA LYS A 62 16.93 -1.95 18.72
C LYS A 62 16.85 -1.75 17.21
N LYS A 63 17.43 -2.70 16.45
CA LYS A 63 17.42 -2.67 14.99
C LYS A 63 16.01 -2.88 14.43
N SER A 64 15.33 -3.94 14.87
CA SER A 64 14.10 -4.40 14.21
C SER A 64 12.83 -3.70 14.69
N ASN A 65 12.70 -3.36 15.98
CA ASN A 65 11.48 -2.76 16.50
C ASN A 65 11.60 -1.24 16.62
N PHE A 66 12.61 -0.72 17.30
CA PHE A 66 12.66 0.71 17.60
C PHE A 66 12.81 1.58 16.34
N PHE A 67 13.79 1.27 15.48
CA PHE A 67 13.97 2.07 14.26
C PHE A 67 12.82 1.89 13.27
N ARG A 68 12.28 0.67 13.14
CA ARG A 68 11.15 0.42 12.21
C ARG A 68 9.88 1.17 12.62
N LEU A 69 9.55 1.16 13.91
CA LEU A 69 8.42 1.93 14.44
C LEU A 69 8.64 3.45 14.30
N LEU A 70 9.87 3.92 14.51
CA LEU A 70 10.21 5.33 14.32
C LEU A 70 10.03 5.76 12.85
N MET A 71 10.53 4.95 11.90
CA MET A 71 10.38 5.26 10.48
C MET A 71 8.91 5.26 10.05
N SER A 72 8.12 4.28 10.51
CA SER A 72 6.68 4.22 10.26
C SER A 72 5.95 5.45 10.82
N ALA A 73 6.29 5.89 12.03
CA ALA A 73 5.73 7.10 12.64
C ALA A 73 6.06 8.37 11.82
N VAL A 74 7.27 8.49 11.30
CA VAL A 74 7.66 9.60 10.41
C VAL A 74 6.83 9.59 9.13
N VAL A 75 6.72 8.45 8.45
CA VAL A 75 5.91 8.31 7.23
C VAL A 75 4.44 8.67 7.51
N ASN A 76 3.88 8.21 8.62
CA ASN A 76 2.51 8.51 9.01
C ASN A 76 2.30 10.00 9.33
N SER A 77 3.26 10.64 10.01
CA SER A 77 3.20 12.09 10.28
C SER A 77 3.24 12.92 9.01
N TRP A 78 4.03 12.50 8.01
CA TRP A 78 4.09 13.14 6.71
C TRP A 78 2.77 13.01 5.93
N ILE A 79 2.15 11.83 5.98
CA ILE A 79 0.83 11.61 5.35
C ILE A 79 -0.23 12.50 6.00
N ALA A 80 -0.24 12.59 7.34
CA ALA A 80 -1.17 13.46 8.06
C ALA A 80 -0.97 14.95 7.70
N TYR A 81 0.28 15.40 7.65
CA TYR A 81 0.61 16.77 7.24
C TYR A 81 0.13 17.09 5.82
N ILE A 82 0.34 16.20 4.86
CA ILE A 82 -0.17 16.39 3.50
C ILE A 82 -1.70 16.40 3.48
N ALA A 83 -2.35 15.53 4.24
CA ALA A 83 -3.81 15.47 4.30
C ALA A 83 -4.39 16.82 4.78
N ASP A 84 -3.82 17.40 5.85
CA ASP A 84 -4.22 18.69 6.38
C ASP A 84 -3.99 19.84 5.37
N LEU A 85 -2.84 19.85 4.68
CA LEU A 85 -2.55 20.84 3.65
C LEU A 85 -3.49 20.77 2.45
N ASN A 86 -3.89 19.56 2.05
CA ASN A 86 -4.83 19.39 0.95
C ASN A 86 -6.22 19.86 1.36
N ILE A 87 -6.64 19.62 2.60
CA ILE A 87 -7.92 20.13 3.13
C ILE A 87 -7.95 21.66 3.12
N GLY A 88 -6.86 22.32 3.55
CA GLY A 88 -6.74 23.79 3.55
C GLY A 88 -6.63 24.42 2.15
N ARG A 89 -6.45 23.64 1.07
CA ARG A 89 -6.47 24.13 -0.32
C ARG A 89 -7.87 24.12 -0.96
N PHE A 90 -8.84 23.46 -0.34
CA PHE A 90 -10.24 23.40 -0.80
C PHE A 90 -11.20 24.28 0.01
N THR A 91 -10.69 25.01 1.00
CA THR A 91 -11.36 26.10 1.73
C THR A 91 -10.79 27.44 1.31
#